data_AF-A0A7S1U169-F1
#
_entry.id   AF-A0A7S1U169-F1
#
_cell.length_a   1.000
_cell.length_b   1.000
_cell.length_c   1.000
_cell.angle_alpha   90.00
_cell.angle_beta   90.00
_cell.angle_gamma   90.00
#
_symmetry.space_group_name_H-M   'P 1'
#
loop_
_entity.id
_entity.type
_entity.pdbx_description
1 polymer ?
#
loop_
_entity_poly.entity_id
_entity_poly.type
_entity_poly.pdbx_seq_one_letter_code
_entity_poly.pdbx_strand_id
1 'polypeptide(L)'
;PEPEPEPEPEPEPEPEPEPEPGPGPNPGSDPNPKVASFERLEQGYDFLWNFSFTQLRAIEMDLYFPWLRKNLPRSVHPQLDAFERERREIETVGRKLGDEIGNGAKRANGRGDAGAALARVSSLASDLERRVLELTTTQEACFVPLVSAYVSAAEQRRFNFKVISSLGILKSRVFLVSFAETIKGDKGEEALYRENIPKVAQALVPRWRKQLYEPKTQCLEPRGV
;
A
#
# COMPACT_ATOMS: atom_id res chain seq x y z
N PRO A 1 -73.68 -27.08 -0.10
CA PRO A 1 -72.97 -25.81 -0.33
C PRO A 1 -71.72 -26.07 -1.16
N GLU A 2 -71.79 -25.76 -2.46
CA GLU A 2 -70.63 -25.78 -3.34
C GLU A 2 -69.74 -24.57 -3.01
N PRO A 3 -68.40 -24.74 -2.99
CA PRO A 3 -67.49 -23.64 -2.73
C PRO A 3 -67.53 -22.65 -3.90
N GLU A 4 -67.66 -21.36 -3.59
CA GLU A 4 -67.62 -20.28 -4.57
C GLU A 4 -66.23 -20.22 -5.24
N PRO A 5 -66.18 -19.97 -6.57
CA PRO A 5 -64.93 -19.87 -7.29
C PRO A 5 -64.13 -18.66 -6.82
N GLU A 6 -62.84 -18.86 -6.56
CA GLU A 6 -61.91 -17.80 -6.20
C GLU A 6 -61.83 -16.75 -7.32
N PRO A 7 -61.76 -15.44 -6.98
CA PRO A 7 -61.67 -14.38 -7.97
C PRO A 7 -60.35 -14.46 -8.75
N GLU A 8 -60.46 -14.32 -10.07
CA GLU A 8 -59.30 -14.27 -10.96
C GLU A 8 -58.39 -13.07 -10.61
N PRO A 9 -57.06 -13.25 -10.65
CA PRO A 9 -56.12 -12.19 -10.35
C PRO A 9 -56.21 -11.07 -11.39
N GLU A 10 -56.23 -9.83 -10.91
CA GLU A 10 -56.22 -8.64 -11.76
C GLU A 10 -54.96 -8.60 -12.63
N PRO A 11 -55.08 -8.14 -13.90
CA PRO A 11 -53.94 -8.02 -14.80
C PRO A 11 -52.91 -7.02 -14.27
N GLU A 12 -51.64 -7.43 -14.28
CA GLU A 12 -50.52 -6.56 -13.89
C GLU A 12 -50.47 -5.30 -14.79
N PRO A 13 -50.15 -4.13 -14.22
CA PRO A 13 -50.03 -2.89 -14.97
C PRO A 13 -48.88 -2.98 -15.99
N GLU A 14 -49.13 -2.47 -17.20
CA GLU A 14 -48.10 -2.40 -18.24
C GLU A 14 -46.88 -1.58 -17.76
N PRO A 15 -45.65 -2.01 -18.11
CA PRO A 15 -44.43 -1.32 -17.71
C PRO A 15 -44.38 0.09 -18.32
N GLU A 16 -44.03 1.08 -17.49
CA GLU A 16 -43.80 2.45 -17.95
C GLU A 16 -42.69 2.50 -19.02
N PRO A 17 -42.82 3.36 -20.04
CA PRO A 17 -41.81 3.53 -21.07
C PRO A 17 -40.48 3.97 -20.46
N GLU A 18 -39.39 3.29 -20.83
CA GLU A 18 -38.05 3.63 -20.39
C GLU A 18 -37.70 5.09 -20.75
N PRO A 19 -37.07 5.85 -19.84
CA PRO A 19 -36.62 7.20 -20.12
C PRO A 19 -35.62 7.21 -21.27
N GLU A 20 -35.80 8.13 -22.22
CA GLU A 20 -34.87 8.30 -23.34
C GLU A 20 -33.44 8.51 -22.84
N PRO A 21 -32.42 7.94 -23.52
CA PRO A 21 -31.03 8.16 -23.18
C PRO A 21 -30.70 9.65 -23.21
N GLY A 22 -30.32 10.21 -22.06
CA GLY A 22 -29.81 11.56 -21.99
C GLY A 22 -28.61 11.76 -22.94
N PRO A 23 -28.30 13.01 -23.33
CA PRO A 23 -27.19 13.31 -24.21
C PRO A 23 -25.91 12.68 -23.68
N GLY A 24 -25.34 11.77 -24.49
CA GLY A 24 -24.09 11.08 -24.14
C GLY A 24 -22.95 12.05 -23.86
N PRO A 25 -21.97 11.66 -23.03
CA PRO A 25 -20.81 12.49 -22.73
C PRO A 25 -20.08 12.86 -24.02
N ASN A 26 -19.81 14.15 -24.18
CA ASN A 26 -19.16 14.74 -25.34
C ASN A 26 -17.75 14.13 -25.53
N PRO A 27 -17.47 13.37 -26.61
CA PRO A 27 -16.25 12.57 -26.77
C PRO A 27 -15.02 13.37 -27.22
N GLY A 28 -14.83 14.58 -26.68
CA GLY A 28 -13.80 15.52 -27.15
C GLY A 28 -13.10 16.37 -26.09
N SER A 29 -13.31 16.11 -24.79
CA SER A 29 -12.56 16.82 -23.75
C SER A 29 -11.36 15.98 -23.35
N ASP A 30 -10.16 16.31 -23.86
CA ASP A 30 -8.93 15.78 -23.29
C ASP A 30 -8.97 15.97 -21.77
N PRO A 31 -8.70 14.94 -20.95
CA PRO A 31 -8.76 15.06 -19.51
C PRO A 31 -7.83 16.18 -19.07
N ASN A 32 -8.34 17.12 -18.27
CA ASN A 32 -7.56 18.19 -17.70
C ASN A 32 -6.27 17.58 -17.10
N PRO A 33 -5.07 17.99 -17.55
CA PRO A 33 -3.82 17.31 -17.18
C PRO A 33 -3.59 17.29 -15.66
N LYS A 34 -4.17 18.25 -14.94
CA LYS A 34 -4.12 18.29 -13.47
C LYS A 34 -4.99 17.21 -12.82
N VAL A 35 -6.16 16.89 -13.39
CA VAL A 35 -7.03 15.80 -12.91
C VAL A 35 -6.33 14.46 -13.10
N ALA A 36 -5.78 14.22 -14.29
CA ALA A 36 -4.98 13.02 -14.56
C ALA A 36 -3.75 12.88 -13.63
N SER A 37 -3.17 14.01 -13.22
CA SER A 37 -2.07 14.01 -12.24
C SER A 37 -2.54 13.54 -10.86
N PHE A 38 -3.69 14.01 -10.37
CA PHE A 38 -4.24 13.59 -9.09
C PHE A 38 -4.72 12.13 -9.10
N GLU A 39 -5.32 11.64 -10.18
CA GLU A 39 -5.67 10.21 -10.31
C GLU A 39 -4.43 9.31 -10.21
N ARG A 40 -3.32 9.73 -10.84
CA ARG A 40 -2.05 9.02 -10.76
C ARG A 40 -1.47 9.06 -9.33
N LEU A 41 -1.56 10.22 -8.66
CA LEU A 41 -1.14 10.37 -7.27
C LEU A 41 -1.99 9.51 -6.32
N GLU A 42 -3.29 9.41 -6.54
CA GLU A 42 -4.18 8.54 -5.77
C GLU A 42 -3.81 7.07 -5.92
N GLN A 43 -3.57 6.60 -7.16
CA GLN A 43 -3.12 5.23 -7.41
C GLN A 43 -1.76 4.94 -6.75
N GLY A 44 -0.81 5.88 -6.88
CA GLY A 44 0.51 5.76 -6.25
C GLY A 44 0.43 5.74 -4.73
N TYR A 45 -0.41 6.60 -4.15
CA TYR A 45 -0.66 6.65 -2.72
C TYR A 45 -1.34 5.38 -2.22
N ASP A 46 -2.35 4.85 -2.92
CA ASP A 46 -3.01 3.61 -2.53
C ASP A 46 -2.03 2.43 -2.49
N PHE A 47 -1.17 2.30 -3.51
CA PHE A 47 -0.14 1.26 -3.53
C PHE A 47 0.93 1.45 -2.45
N LEU A 48 1.46 2.67 -2.29
CA LEU A 48 2.51 2.93 -1.31
C LEU A 48 1.98 2.84 0.13
N TRP A 49 0.86 3.48 0.40
CA TRP A 49 0.37 3.72 1.76
C TRP A 49 -0.57 2.62 2.24
N ASN A 50 -1.68 2.41 1.52
CA ASN A 50 -2.72 1.48 1.96
C ASN A 50 -2.25 0.04 1.78
N PHE A 51 -1.58 -0.25 0.66
CA PHE A 51 -1.01 -1.56 0.43
C PHE A 51 0.31 -1.75 1.19
N SER A 52 1.37 -0.99 0.92
CA SER A 52 2.70 -1.32 1.48
C SER A 52 2.86 -0.89 2.95
N PHE A 53 2.69 0.39 3.25
CA PHE A 53 3.01 0.94 4.57
C PHE A 53 2.09 0.41 5.68
N THR A 54 0.77 0.36 5.45
CA THR A 54 -0.20 -0.10 6.46
C THR A 54 0.02 -1.56 6.84
N GLN A 55 0.42 -2.40 5.87
CA GLN A 55 0.75 -3.80 6.14
C GLN A 55 2.06 -3.94 6.91
N LEU A 56 3.10 -3.19 6.52
CA LEU A 56 4.36 -3.16 7.28
C LEU A 56 4.10 -2.72 8.72
N ARG A 57 3.30 -1.68 8.93
CA ARG A 57 2.89 -1.20 10.25
C ARG A 57 2.21 -2.28 11.08
N ALA A 58 1.29 -3.05 10.51
CA ALA A 58 0.63 -4.13 11.23
C ALA A 58 1.64 -5.18 11.71
N ILE A 59 2.57 -5.59 10.84
CA ILE A 59 3.67 -6.49 11.21
C ILE A 59 4.55 -5.86 12.30
N GLU A 60 4.88 -4.58 12.16
CA GLU A 60 5.71 -3.86 13.11
C GLU A 60 5.08 -3.85 14.52
N MET A 61 3.82 -3.44 14.61
CA MET A 61 3.07 -3.30 15.86
C MET A 61 2.76 -4.65 16.51
N ASP A 62 2.29 -5.62 15.73
CA ASP A 62 1.77 -6.88 16.28
C ASP A 62 2.87 -7.91 16.52
N LEU A 63 3.99 -7.81 15.79
CA LEU A 63 5.05 -8.82 15.82
C LEU A 63 6.40 -8.22 16.18
N TYR A 64 6.88 -7.24 15.41
CA TYR A 64 8.28 -6.81 15.49
C TYR A 64 8.61 -6.14 16.82
N PHE A 65 7.87 -5.09 17.22
CA PHE A 65 8.16 -4.37 18.45
C PHE A 65 7.94 -5.22 19.72
N PRO A 66 6.86 -6.03 19.84
CA PRO A 66 6.74 -6.98 20.94
C PRO A 66 7.92 -7.97 20.98
N TRP A 67 8.36 -8.46 19.82
CA TRP A 67 9.50 -9.36 19.71
C TRP A 67 10.82 -8.69 20.11
N LEU A 68 11.06 -7.44 19.70
CA LEU A 68 12.23 -6.67 20.12
C LEU A 68 12.24 -6.46 21.64
N ARG A 69 11.11 -6.04 22.24
CA ARG A 69 11.03 -5.86 23.69
C ARG A 69 11.27 -7.14 24.49
N LYS A 70 10.86 -8.28 23.93
CA LYS A 70 11.08 -9.60 24.53
C LYS A 70 12.56 -10.01 24.50
N ASN A 71 13.26 -9.72 23.40
CA ASN A 71 14.59 -10.27 23.16
C ASN A 71 15.74 -9.30 23.41
N LEU A 72 15.48 -7.99 23.44
CA LEU A 72 16.50 -6.97 23.69
C LEU A 72 16.54 -6.54 25.17
N PRO A 73 17.71 -6.10 25.67
CA PRO A 73 17.84 -5.59 27.03
C PRO A 73 16.88 -4.42 27.32
N ARG A 74 16.37 -4.35 28.55
CA ARG A 74 15.48 -3.26 29.00
C ARG A 74 16.11 -1.86 28.88
N SER A 75 17.44 -1.77 28.92
CA SER A 75 18.16 -0.51 28.71
C SER A 75 17.97 0.09 27.32
N VAL A 76 17.53 -0.70 26.33
CA VAL A 76 17.25 -0.28 24.95
C VAL A 76 15.78 0.13 24.76
N HIS A 77 14.90 -0.17 25.71
CA HIS A 77 13.46 0.09 25.58
C HIS A 77 13.13 1.58 25.37
N PRO A 78 13.79 2.55 26.03
CA PRO A 78 13.54 3.96 25.76
C PRO A 78 13.81 4.37 24.29
N GLN A 79 14.83 3.78 23.66
CA GLN A 79 15.16 4.00 22.25
C GLN A 79 14.13 3.34 21.32
N LEU A 80 13.65 2.15 21.67
CA LEU A 80 12.53 1.51 20.96
C LEU A 80 11.27 2.38 21.01
N ASP A 81 10.95 2.93 22.19
CA ASP A 81 9.77 3.79 22.36
C ASP A 81 9.91 5.10 21.57
N ALA A 82 11.13 5.65 21.44
CA ALA A 82 11.41 6.80 20.59
C ALA A 82 11.21 6.47 19.10
N PHE A 83 11.76 5.35 18.64
CA PHE A 83 11.60 4.87 17.27
C PHE A 83 10.12 4.62 16.91
N GLU A 84 9.34 4.05 17.83
CA GLU A 84 7.89 3.89 17.65
C GLU A 84 7.13 5.22 17.59
N ARG A 85 7.56 6.25 18.34
CA ARG A 85 6.98 7.59 18.22
C ARG A 85 7.26 8.18 16.85
N GLU A 86 8.49 8.11 16.36
CA GLU A 86 8.84 8.56 15.01
C GLU A 86 8.03 7.83 13.93
N ARG A 87 7.80 6.52 14.09
CA ARG A 87 6.94 5.74 13.20
C ARG A 87 5.49 6.26 13.18
N ARG A 88 4.95 6.67 14.33
CA ARG A 88 3.61 7.31 14.42
C ARG A 88 3.56 8.71 13.79
N GLU A 89 4.67 9.46 13.82
CA GLU A 89 4.75 10.74 13.12
C GLU A 89 4.70 10.58 11.60
N ILE A 90 5.43 9.60 11.06
CA ILE A 90 5.34 9.22 9.63
C ILE A 90 3.90 8.88 9.25
N GLU A 91 3.21 8.09 10.09
CA GLU A 91 1.80 7.76 9.87
C GLU A 91 0.90 9.02 9.77
N THR A 92 1.22 10.03 10.58
CA THR A 92 0.50 11.30 10.58
C THR A 92 0.77 12.09 9.30
N VAL A 93 2.01 12.15 8.83
CA VAL A 93 2.36 12.82 7.57
C VAL A 93 1.73 12.11 6.37
N GLY A 94 1.80 10.78 6.31
CA GLY A 94 1.22 10.02 5.20
C GLY A 94 -0.30 10.14 5.14
N ARG A 95 -1.01 10.13 6.28
CA ARG A 95 -2.46 10.45 6.27
C ARG A 95 -2.76 11.83 5.70
N LYS A 96 -2.01 12.87 6.13
CA LYS A 96 -2.17 14.23 5.59
C LYS A 96 -1.89 14.28 4.09
N LEU A 97 -0.91 13.51 3.60
CA LEU A 97 -0.63 13.39 2.18
C LEU A 97 -1.84 12.80 1.42
N GLY A 98 -2.41 11.70 1.91
CA GLY A 98 -3.62 11.10 1.32
C GLY A 98 -4.80 12.07 1.30
N ASP A 99 -5.05 12.77 2.41
CA ASP A 99 -6.11 13.77 2.50
C ASP A 99 -5.91 14.91 1.49
N GLU A 100 -4.69 15.42 1.34
CA GLU A 100 -4.40 16.50 0.40
C GLU A 100 -4.49 16.03 -1.07
N ILE A 101 -4.10 14.79 -1.37
CA ILE A 101 -4.28 14.19 -2.70
C ILE A 101 -5.77 14.10 -3.04
N GLY A 102 -6.59 13.50 -2.16
CA GLY A 102 -8.03 13.33 -2.40
C GLY A 102 -8.79 14.66 -2.44
N ASN A 103 -8.39 15.65 -1.65
CA ASN A 103 -8.95 17.00 -1.72
C ASN A 103 -8.46 17.76 -2.97
N GLY A 104 -7.23 17.52 -3.40
CA GLY A 104 -6.66 18.07 -4.63
C GLY A 104 -7.40 17.61 -5.88
N ALA A 105 -7.77 16.33 -5.96
CA ALA A 105 -8.59 15.78 -7.04
C ALA A 105 -9.94 16.51 -7.16
N LYS A 106 -10.64 16.71 -6.02
CA LYS A 106 -11.90 17.46 -5.96
C LYS A 106 -11.74 18.92 -6.41
N ARG A 107 -10.64 19.58 -6.02
CA ARG A 107 -10.33 20.96 -6.42
C ARG A 107 -10.02 21.07 -7.92
N ALA A 108 -9.33 20.09 -8.48
CA ALA A 108 -8.99 20.03 -9.91
C ALA A 108 -10.21 19.84 -10.82
N ASN A 109 -11.26 19.17 -10.33
CA ASN A 109 -12.55 19.05 -11.01
C ASN A 109 -13.45 20.30 -10.87
N GLY A 110 -13.14 21.18 -9.92
CA GLY A 110 -13.86 22.43 -9.68
C GLY A 110 -13.11 23.68 -10.19
N ARG A 111 -13.35 24.82 -9.53
CA ARG A 111 -12.61 26.08 -9.74
C ARG A 111 -11.50 26.30 -8.69
N GLY A 112 -11.03 25.24 -8.06
CA GLY A 112 -10.02 25.32 -7.00
C GLY A 112 -8.60 25.53 -7.56
N ASP A 113 -7.71 26.09 -6.75
CA ASP A 113 -6.30 26.19 -7.11
C ASP A 113 -5.61 24.82 -6.97
N ALA A 114 -5.68 24.05 -8.05
CA ALA A 114 -5.00 22.76 -8.18
C ALA A 114 -3.47 22.89 -8.16
N GLY A 115 -2.91 24.05 -8.52
CA GLY A 115 -1.46 24.28 -8.47
C GLY A 115 -0.95 24.33 -7.03
N ALA A 116 -1.63 25.09 -6.18
CA ALA A 116 -1.33 25.14 -4.75
C ALA A 116 -1.52 23.77 -4.06
N ALA A 117 -2.50 22.98 -4.50
CA ALA A 117 -2.69 21.62 -4.00
C ALA A 117 -1.51 20.69 -4.37
N LEU A 118 -1.06 20.71 -5.62
CA LEU A 118 0.11 19.94 -6.04
C LEU A 118 1.38 20.34 -5.27
N ALA A 119 1.58 21.63 -5.01
CA ALA A 119 2.71 22.10 -4.20
C ALA A 119 2.68 21.55 -2.77
N ARG A 120 1.49 21.50 -2.14
CA ARG A 120 1.33 20.89 -0.81
C ARG A 120 1.54 19.38 -0.82
N VAL A 121 1.02 18.67 -1.82
CA VAL A 121 1.28 17.24 -2.01
C VAL A 121 2.79 16.98 -2.13
N SER A 122 3.48 17.74 -2.96
CA SER A 122 4.93 17.61 -3.13
C SER A 122 5.68 17.86 -1.82
N SER A 123 5.32 18.92 -1.07
CA SER A 123 5.95 19.20 0.22
C SER A 123 5.73 18.09 1.25
N LEU A 124 4.51 17.54 1.33
CA LEU A 124 4.20 16.42 2.22
C LEU A 124 4.91 15.13 1.82
N ALA A 125 5.01 14.86 0.51
CA ALA A 125 5.73 13.71 -0.01
C ALA A 125 7.23 13.80 0.31
N SER A 126 7.86 14.96 0.16
CA SER A 126 9.27 15.17 0.53
C SER A 126 9.50 15.06 2.04
N ASP A 127 8.60 15.57 2.88
CA ASP A 127 8.71 15.38 4.33
C ASP A 127 8.56 13.90 4.72
N LEU A 128 7.63 13.18 4.07
CA LEU A 128 7.44 11.75 4.28
C LEU A 128 8.68 10.96 3.89
N GLU A 129 9.23 11.19 2.71
CA GLU A 129 10.45 10.54 2.21
C GLU A 129 11.63 10.75 3.16
N ARG A 130 11.89 12.00 3.56
CA ARG A 130 12.96 12.35 4.50
C ARG A 130 12.82 11.58 5.81
N ARG A 131 11.63 11.56 6.40
CA ARG A 131 11.38 10.87 7.68
C ARG A 131 11.50 9.36 7.55
N VAL A 132 11.01 8.77 6.46
CA VAL A 132 11.17 7.33 6.19
C VAL A 132 12.64 6.96 6.04
N LEU A 133 13.43 7.79 5.35
CA LEU A 133 14.85 7.59 5.19
C LEU A 133 15.58 7.65 6.54
N GLU A 134 15.37 8.71 7.33
CA GLU A 134 15.96 8.88 8.67
C GLU A 134 15.67 7.68 9.58
N LEU A 135 14.43 7.20 9.52
CA LEU A 135 14.00 6.08 10.35
C LEU A 135 14.60 4.75 9.87
N THR A 136 14.74 4.57 8.56
CA THR A 136 15.43 3.41 7.99
C THR A 136 16.90 3.43 8.36
N THR A 137 17.57 4.58 8.26
CA THR A 137 18.96 4.76 8.70
C THR A 137 19.13 4.42 10.19
N THR A 138 18.20 4.87 11.04
CA THR A 138 18.22 4.55 12.47
C THR A 138 18.04 3.05 12.71
N GLN A 139 17.14 2.41 11.97
CA GLN A 139 16.93 0.97 12.06
C GLN A 139 18.18 0.17 11.71
N GLU A 140 18.80 0.50 10.58
CA GLU A 140 20.02 -0.16 10.10
C GLU A 140 21.23 0.12 11.00
N ALA A 141 21.40 1.35 11.47
CA ALA A 141 22.55 1.74 12.29
C ALA A 141 22.45 1.26 13.74
N CYS A 142 21.23 1.10 14.28
CA CYS A 142 21.04 0.79 15.70
C CYS A 142 20.42 -0.60 15.92
N PHE A 143 19.24 -0.85 15.36
CA PHE A 143 18.48 -2.05 15.72
C PHE A 143 19.02 -3.31 15.06
N VAL A 144 19.50 -3.24 13.81
CA VAL A 144 20.10 -4.41 13.14
C VAL A 144 21.34 -4.94 13.90
N PRO A 145 22.33 -4.12 14.28
CA PRO A 145 23.45 -4.57 15.11
C PRO A 145 23.02 -5.12 16.47
N LEU A 146 22.04 -4.50 17.14
CA LEU A 146 21.53 -4.96 18.42
C LEU A 146 20.86 -6.32 18.31
N VAL A 147 20.02 -6.52 17.29
CA VAL A 147 19.40 -7.83 17.03
C VAL A 147 20.47 -8.89 16.77
N SER A 148 21.48 -8.56 15.97
CA SER A 148 22.60 -9.48 15.70
C SER A 148 23.37 -9.85 16.96
N ALA A 149 23.61 -8.89 17.86
CA ALA A 149 24.36 -9.09 19.09
C ALA A 149 23.59 -9.88 20.17
N TYR A 150 22.28 -9.66 20.29
CA TYR A 150 21.46 -10.22 21.39
C TYR A 150 20.57 -11.38 20.99
N VAL A 151 20.32 -11.61 19.70
CA VAL A 151 19.35 -12.60 19.24
C VAL A 151 20.01 -13.64 18.36
N SER A 152 19.87 -14.92 18.74
CA SER A 152 20.42 -16.03 17.95
C SER A 152 19.84 -16.11 16.54
N ALA A 153 20.64 -16.58 15.58
CA ALA A 153 20.19 -16.78 14.20
C ALA A 153 18.97 -17.73 14.09
N ALA A 154 18.84 -18.70 14.99
CA ALA A 154 17.68 -19.59 15.03
C ALA A 154 16.39 -18.85 15.40
N GLU A 155 16.45 -17.92 16.36
CA GLU A 155 15.30 -17.10 16.76
C GLU A 155 14.94 -16.06 15.70
N GLN A 156 15.94 -15.45 15.05
CA GLN A 156 15.71 -14.56 13.91
C GLN A 156 14.98 -15.28 12.75
N ARG A 157 15.40 -16.52 12.42
CA ARG A 157 14.71 -17.34 11.40
C ARG A 157 13.26 -17.65 11.78
N ARG A 158 12.99 -17.97 13.05
CA ARG A 158 11.61 -18.21 13.54
C ARG A 158 10.76 -16.96 13.42
N PHE A 159 11.31 -15.80 13.76
CA PHE A 159 10.63 -14.53 13.60
C PHE A 159 10.30 -14.26 12.12
N ASN A 160 11.26 -14.44 11.21
CA ASN A 160 11.04 -14.27 9.77
C ASN A 160 9.93 -15.20 9.25
N PHE A 161 9.89 -16.45 9.69
CA PHE A 161 8.80 -17.37 9.35
C PHE A 161 7.44 -16.87 9.84
N LYS A 162 7.40 -16.28 11.05
CA LYS A 162 6.18 -15.69 11.61
C LYS A 162 5.71 -14.48 10.79
N VAL A 163 6.63 -13.63 10.35
CA VAL A 163 6.33 -12.49 9.47
C VAL A 163 5.75 -12.96 8.15
N ILE A 164 6.41 -13.91 7.47
CA ILE A 164 5.93 -14.47 6.19
C ILE A 164 4.54 -15.07 6.35
N SER A 165 4.33 -15.82 7.43
CA SER A 165 3.03 -16.45 7.74
C SER A 165 1.94 -15.40 8.00
N SER A 166 2.28 -14.30 8.67
CA SER A 166 1.34 -13.22 9.03
C SER A 166 0.99 -12.30 7.85
N LEU A 167 1.89 -12.15 6.88
CA LEU A 167 1.57 -11.50 5.60
C LEU A 167 0.52 -12.31 4.82
N GLY A 168 0.42 -13.62 5.02
CA GLY A 168 -0.54 -14.48 4.32
C GLY A 168 -0.17 -14.75 2.86
N ILE A 169 -0.82 -15.74 2.25
CA ILE A 169 -0.41 -16.30 0.95
C ILE A 169 -0.57 -15.32 -0.21
N LEU A 170 -1.57 -14.44 -0.18
CA LEU A 170 -1.85 -13.53 -1.30
C LEU A 170 -1.01 -12.26 -1.24
N LYS A 171 -0.87 -11.64 -0.06
CA LYS A 171 -0.16 -10.37 0.10
C LYS A 171 1.36 -10.58 0.07
N SER A 172 1.85 -11.71 0.59
CA SER A 172 3.28 -12.09 0.47
C SER A 172 3.77 -12.12 -0.97
N ARG A 173 2.93 -12.45 -1.95
CA ARG A 173 3.32 -12.48 -3.38
C ARG A 173 3.74 -11.12 -3.89
N VAL A 174 2.96 -10.08 -3.60
CA VAL A 174 3.25 -8.71 -4.06
C VAL A 174 4.48 -8.17 -3.33
N PHE A 175 4.64 -8.48 -2.03
CA PHE A 175 5.86 -8.15 -1.29
C PHE A 175 7.10 -8.85 -1.83
N LEU A 176 6.99 -10.14 -2.17
CA LEU A 176 8.11 -10.89 -2.78
C LEU A 176 8.49 -10.33 -4.14
N VAL A 177 7.51 -9.93 -4.96
CA VAL A 177 7.79 -9.22 -6.22
C VAL A 177 8.47 -7.88 -5.95
N SER A 178 7.92 -7.07 -5.03
CA SER A 178 8.51 -5.78 -4.65
C SER A 178 9.95 -5.93 -4.19
N PHE A 179 10.22 -6.91 -3.32
CA PHE A 179 11.54 -7.18 -2.80
C PHE A 179 12.51 -7.63 -3.90
N ALA A 180 12.07 -8.55 -4.77
CA ALA A 180 12.87 -8.99 -5.92
C ALA A 180 13.21 -7.84 -6.89
N GLU A 181 12.32 -6.86 -7.04
CA GLU A 181 12.60 -5.66 -7.82
C GLU A 181 13.58 -4.71 -7.13
N THR A 182 13.43 -4.50 -5.82
CA THR A 182 14.29 -3.60 -5.06
C THR A 182 15.75 -4.05 -5.03
N ILE A 183 15.99 -5.35 -4.92
CA ILE A 183 17.35 -5.91 -4.85
C ILE A 183 17.99 -6.13 -6.24
N LYS A 184 17.24 -5.91 -7.31
CA LYS A 184 17.70 -6.23 -8.67
C LYS A 184 18.96 -5.43 -9.01
N GLY A 185 20.03 -6.13 -9.38
CA GLY A 185 21.33 -5.54 -9.67
C GLY A 185 22.31 -5.56 -8.49
N ASP A 186 21.84 -5.82 -7.26
CA ASP A 186 22.70 -6.12 -6.12
C ASP A 186 22.91 -7.64 -6.03
N LYS A 187 24.10 -8.10 -6.45
CA LYS A 187 24.43 -9.53 -6.49
C LYS A 187 24.43 -10.19 -5.10
N GLY A 188 24.73 -9.44 -4.04
CA GLY A 188 24.76 -9.96 -2.67
C GLY A 188 23.36 -10.23 -2.16
N GLU A 189 22.50 -9.22 -2.28
CA GLU A 189 21.09 -9.32 -1.88
C GLU A 189 20.32 -10.34 -2.74
N GLU A 190 20.58 -10.40 -4.05
CA GLU A 190 19.99 -11.42 -4.92
C GLU A 190 20.39 -12.85 -4.55
N ALA A 191 21.60 -13.05 -4.03
CA ALA A 191 22.05 -14.36 -3.57
C ALA A 191 21.33 -14.75 -2.27
N LEU A 192 21.24 -13.82 -1.31
CA LEU A 192 20.50 -14.01 -0.05
C LEU A 192 19.02 -14.29 -0.31
N TYR A 193 18.39 -13.57 -1.23
CA TYR A 193 17.01 -13.83 -1.64
C TYR A 193 16.84 -15.25 -2.19
N ARG A 194 17.73 -15.68 -3.08
CA ARG A 194 17.68 -17.03 -3.67
C ARG A 194 17.90 -18.14 -2.64
N GLU A 195 18.72 -17.90 -1.63
CA GLU A 195 18.97 -18.84 -0.55
C GLU A 195 17.78 -18.94 0.42
N ASN A 196 17.17 -17.81 0.78
CA ASN A 196 16.17 -17.74 1.85
C ASN A 196 14.72 -17.89 1.38
N ILE A 197 14.42 -17.62 0.11
CA ILE A 197 13.07 -17.72 -0.44
C ILE A 197 12.84 -19.11 -1.07
N PRO A 198 11.71 -19.79 -0.82
CA PRO A 198 11.44 -21.09 -1.43
C PRO A 198 11.46 -21.05 -2.97
N LYS A 199 12.10 -22.04 -3.61
CA LYS A 199 12.24 -22.13 -5.08
C LYS A 199 10.91 -22.01 -5.84
N VAL A 200 9.83 -22.57 -5.29
CA VAL A 200 8.49 -22.47 -5.88
C VAL A 200 8.00 -21.02 -5.91
N ALA A 201 8.22 -20.27 -4.83
CA ALA A 201 7.87 -18.86 -4.79
C ALA A 201 8.72 -18.05 -5.79
N GLN A 202 10.04 -18.32 -5.86
CA GLN A 202 10.93 -17.70 -6.84
C GLN A 202 10.44 -17.90 -8.29
N ALA A 203 10.07 -19.14 -8.66
CA ALA A 203 9.58 -19.46 -10.00
C ALA A 203 8.25 -18.77 -10.35
N LEU A 204 7.44 -18.42 -9.34
CA LEU A 204 6.16 -17.74 -9.52
C LEU A 204 6.27 -16.21 -9.54
N VAL A 205 7.41 -15.63 -9.13
CA VAL A 205 7.63 -14.17 -9.12
C VAL A 205 7.29 -13.52 -10.47
N PRO A 206 7.75 -14.01 -11.64
CA PRO A 206 7.41 -13.37 -12.92
C PRO A 206 5.91 -13.34 -13.20
N ARG A 207 5.19 -14.41 -12.82
CA ARG A 207 3.73 -14.49 -12.99
C ARG A 207 3.02 -13.55 -12.02
N TRP A 208 3.42 -13.53 -10.75
CA TRP A 208 2.86 -12.62 -9.76
C TRP A 208 3.13 -11.17 -10.09
N ARG A 209 4.30 -10.87 -10.66
CA ARG A 209 4.62 -9.53 -11.16
C ARG A 209 3.56 -9.06 -12.16
N LYS A 210 3.36 -9.83 -13.23
CA LYS A 210 2.41 -9.49 -14.28
C LYS A 210 0.96 -9.43 -13.81
N GLN A 211 0.55 -10.35 -12.93
CA GLN A 211 -0.86 -10.50 -12.55
C GLN A 211 -1.27 -9.64 -11.35
N LEU A 212 -0.35 -9.32 -10.45
CA LEU A 212 -0.68 -8.73 -9.14
C LEU A 212 0.06 -7.41 -8.88
N TYR A 213 1.32 -7.29 -9.31
CA TYR A 213 2.16 -6.13 -9.01
C TYR A 213 2.00 -5.03 -10.06
N GLU A 214 2.25 -5.33 -11.33
CA GLU A 214 2.17 -4.38 -12.44
C GLU A 214 0.84 -3.61 -12.52
N PRO A 215 -0.35 -4.25 -12.35
CA PRO A 215 -1.62 -3.51 -12.35
C PRO A 215 -1.72 -2.46 -11.24
N LYS A 216 -0.94 -2.59 -10.16
CA LYS A 216 -0.92 -1.66 -9.03
C LYS A 216 0.19 -0.62 -9.14
N THR A 217 1.27 -0.92 -9.87
CA THR A 217 2.44 -0.05 -9.99
C THR A 217 2.56 0.66 -11.34
N GLN A 218 1.62 0.43 -12.26
CA GLN A 218 1.62 1.10 -13.56
C GLN A 218 1.63 2.65 -13.45
N CYS A 219 1.07 3.18 -12.36
CA CYS A 219 1.11 4.61 -12.04
C CYS A 219 2.52 5.11 -11.67
N LEU A 220 3.49 4.24 -11.39
CA LEU A 220 4.86 4.58 -11.01
C LEU A 220 5.82 4.53 -12.19
N GLU A 221 5.48 3.77 -13.25
CA GLU A 221 6.33 3.65 -14.43
C GLU A 221 6.35 4.98 -15.22
N PRO A 222 7.52 5.49 -15.62
CA PRO A 222 7.58 6.63 -16.53
C PRO A 222 6.86 6.24 -17.83
N ARG A 223 5.93 7.07 -18.30
CA ARG A 223 5.40 6.88 -19.67
C ARG A 223 6.61 7.03 -20.59
N GLY A 224 6.87 6.00 -21.39
CA GLY A 224 7.96 6.00 -22.36
C GLY A 224 7.99 7.34 -23.08
N VAL A 225 9.12 8.05 -22.92
CA VAL A 225 9.55 9.09 -23.84
C VAL A 225 9.95 8.40 -25.14
#